data_AF-A0A0H3ZQ30-F1
#
_entry.id   AF-A0A0H3ZQ30-F1
#
_cell.length_a   1.000
_cell.length_b   1.000
_cell.length_c   1.000
_cell.angle_alpha   90.00
_cell.angle_beta   90.00
_cell.angle_gamma   90.00
#
_symmetry.space_group_name_H-M   'P 1'
#
loop_
_entity.id
_entity.type
_entity.pdbx_description
1 polymer ?
#
loop_
_entity_poly.entity_id
_entity_poly.type
_entity_poly.pdbx_seq_one_letter_code
_entity_poly.pdbx_strand_id
1 'polypeptide(L)'
;MDRKSDGLLRQFKRVAISFADFKEANDIVSYIKNNKLYAEFEGNFLVLSALTNSMILAYCKPFSGNDSRNQIKVPDLPTTVLKVLSPDELSLHKFLIQLRNQLIAHSDSQAIEMKFAIHTYGDFQMLQPVRNRSSRCLSPEQLDLFESMSLKTALACSYFT
;
A
#
# COMPACT_ATOMS: atom_id res chain seq x y z
N MET A 1 -14.15 -30.32 -13.04
CA MET A 1 -13.80 -30.21 -11.61
C MET A 1 -15.08 -30.07 -10.82
N ASP A 2 -15.25 -30.82 -9.73
CA ASP A 2 -16.38 -30.64 -8.81
C ASP A 2 -16.30 -29.24 -8.16
N ARG A 3 -17.44 -28.61 -7.83
CA ARG A 3 -17.51 -27.24 -7.26
C ARG A 3 -16.64 -27.07 -6.02
N LYS A 4 -16.50 -28.13 -5.21
CA LYS A 4 -15.65 -28.15 -4.02
C LYS A 4 -14.15 -28.04 -4.36
N SER A 5 -13.72 -28.73 -5.42
CA SER A 5 -12.33 -28.67 -5.91
C SER A 5 -11.99 -27.31 -6.54
N ASP A 6 -12.94 -26.68 -7.23
CA ASP A 6 -12.76 -25.32 -7.78
C ASP A 6 -12.66 -24.26 -6.67
N GLY A 7 -13.48 -24.37 -5.62
CA GLY A 7 -13.42 -23.50 -4.45
C GLY A 7 -12.07 -23.57 -3.71
N LEU A 8 -11.55 -24.78 -3.48
CA LEU A 8 -10.25 -24.99 -2.84
C LEU A 8 -9.10 -24.44 -3.71
N LEU A 9 -9.14 -24.65 -5.02
CA LEU A 9 -8.14 -24.13 -5.93
C LEU A 9 -8.12 -22.59 -5.95
N ARG A 10 -9.28 -21.94 -5.92
CA ARG A 10 -9.37 -20.48 -5.82
C ARG A 10 -8.82 -19.95 -4.51
N GLN A 11 -9.11 -20.63 -3.40
CA GLN A 11 -8.58 -20.26 -2.09
C GLN A 11 -7.05 -20.38 -2.06
N PHE A 12 -6.51 -21.49 -2.57
CA PHE A 12 -5.06 -21.70 -2.69
C PHE A 12 -4.41 -20.60 -3.54
N LYS A 13 -5.00 -20.28 -4.70
CA LYS A 13 -4.52 -19.17 -5.56
C LYS A 13 -4.52 -17.84 -4.81
N ARG A 14 -5.57 -17.52 -4.04
CA ARG A 14 -5.58 -16.29 -3.23
C ARG A 14 -4.44 -16.29 -2.23
N VAL A 15 -4.25 -17.37 -1.48
CA VAL A 15 -3.18 -17.47 -0.48
C VAL A 15 -1.80 -17.30 -1.13
N ALA A 16 -1.54 -17.97 -2.26
CA ALA A 16 -0.27 -17.89 -2.96
C ALA A 16 0.02 -16.48 -3.50
N ILE A 17 -0.98 -15.82 -4.11
CA ILE A 17 -0.84 -14.44 -4.60
C ILE A 17 -0.64 -13.48 -3.42
N SER A 18 -1.41 -13.63 -2.34
CA SER A 18 -1.29 -12.80 -1.14
C SER A 18 0.09 -12.94 -0.48
N PHE A 19 0.66 -14.14 -0.45
CA PHE A 19 2.03 -14.35 0.03
C PHE A 19 3.04 -13.53 -0.77
N ALA A 20 2.94 -13.57 -2.11
CA ALA A 20 3.81 -12.79 -2.98
C ALA A 20 3.62 -11.27 -2.78
N ASP A 21 2.38 -10.81 -2.64
CA ASP A 21 2.06 -9.40 -2.37
C ASP A 21 2.64 -8.92 -1.02
N PHE A 22 2.54 -9.73 0.04
CA PHE A 22 3.13 -9.38 1.35
C PHE A 22 4.66 -9.43 1.33
N LYS A 23 5.24 -10.38 0.59
CA LYS A 23 6.69 -10.43 0.40
C LYS A 23 7.20 -9.21 -0.36
N GLU A 24 6.53 -8.81 -1.45
CA GLU A 24 6.85 -7.58 -2.19
C GLU A 24 6.82 -6.36 -1.26
N ALA A 25 5.77 -6.23 -0.46
CA ALA A 25 5.67 -5.15 0.52
C ALA A 25 6.81 -5.18 1.55
N ASN A 26 7.22 -6.36 2.00
CA ASN A 26 8.33 -6.54 2.93
C ASN A 26 9.68 -6.17 2.30
N ASP A 27 9.95 -6.64 1.08
CA ASP A 27 11.19 -6.35 0.36
C ASP A 27 11.37 -4.82 0.17
N ILE A 28 10.27 -4.09 -0.08
CA ILE A 28 10.30 -2.63 -0.21
C ILE A 28 10.65 -1.95 1.12
N VAL A 29 10.04 -2.32 2.24
CA VAL A 29 10.38 -1.71 3.55
C VAL A 29 11.81 -2.05 3.96
N SER A 30 12.27 -3.27 3.73
CA SER A 30 13.67 -3.64 3.98
C SER A 30 14.62 -2.85 3.08
N TYR A 31 14.28 -2.60 1.81
CA TYR A 31 15.07 -1.72 0.94
C TYR A 31 15.16 -0.30 1.51
N ILE A 32 14.05 0.28 1.97
CA ILE A 32 14.02 1.63 2.59
C ILE A 32 14.96 1.68 3.81
N LYS A 33 14.89 0.68 4.69
CA LYS A 33 15.69 0.61 5.92
C LYS A 33 17.16 0.35 5.64
N ASN A 34 17.49 -0.62 4.78
CA ASN A 34 18.86 -1.00 4.46
C ASN A 34 19.64 0.12 3.76
N ASN A 35 18.97 0.89 2.90
CA ASN A 35 19.55 2.05 2.23
C ASN A 35 19.46 3.34 3.06
N LYS A 36 18.91 3.27 4.29
CA LYS A 36 18.78 4.40 5.22
C LYS A 36 18.15 5.63 4.56
N LEU A 37 17.11 5.45 3.75
CA LEU A 37 16.56 6.55 2.94
C LEU A 37 16.04 7.73 3.78
N TYR A 38 15.70 7.50 5.05
CA TYR A 38 15.31 8.55 5.99
C TYR A 38 16.48 9.40 6.51
N ALA A 39 17.74 8.97 6.37
CA ALA A 39 18.91 9.75 6.79
C ALA A 39 19.05 11.05 5.99
N GLU A 40 18.69 11.02 4.70
CA GLU A 40 18.63 12.18 3.81
C GLU A 40 17.21 12.36 3.27
N PHE A 41 16.24 12.53 4.17
CA PHE A 41 14.82 12.52 3.85
C PHE A 41 14.44 13.47 2.71
N GLU A 42 14.95 14.71 2.70
CA GLU A 42 14.62 15.69 1.66
C GLU A 42 15.13 15.26 0.28
N GLY A 43 16.38 14.78 0.19
CA GLY A 43 16.97 14.27 -1.04
C GLY A 43 16.28 13.00 -1.56
N ASN A 44 15.79 12.17 -0.64
CA ASN A 44 15.12 10.91 -0.97
C ASN A 44 13.59 11.01 -1.00
N PHE A 45 12.98 12.17 -0.77
CA PHE A 45 11.54 12.29 -0.55
C PHE A 45 10.72 11.68 -1.70
N LEU A 46 11.11 11.95 -2.94
CA LEU A 46 10.40 11.42 -4.12
C LEU A 46 10.46 9.89 -4.16
N VAL A 47 11.63 9.32 -3.91
CA VAL A 47 11.86 7.86 -3.89
C VAL A 47 11.12 7.23 -2.72
N LEU A 48 11.26 7.78 -1.52
CA LEU A 48 10.55 7.35 -0.32
C LEU A 48 9.05 7.35 -0.53
N SER A 49 8.51 8.40 -1.13
CA SER A 49 7.08 8.48 -1.36
C SER A 49 6.60 7.49 -2.42
N ALA A 50 7.38 7.28 -3.48
CA ALA A 50 7.06 6.27 -4.50
C ALA A 50 7.07 4.86 -3.89
N LEU A 51 8.12 4.52 -3.13
CA LEU A 51 8.25 3.23 -2.46
C LEU A 51 7.15 3.02 -1.42
N THR A 52 6.82 4.05 -0.62
CA THR A 52 5.72 4.00 0.34
C THR A 52 4.40 3.67 -0.35
N ASN A 53 4.10 4.32 -1.48
CA ASN A 53 2.89 4.05 -2.23
C ASN A 53 2.87 2.62 -2.80
N SER A 54 3.98 2.17 -3.41
CA SER A 54 4.10 0.80 -3.93
C SER A 54 3.91 -0.25 -2.83
N MET A 55 4.52 -0.02 -1.67
CA MET A 55 4.42 -0.86 -0.48
C MET A 55 2.98 -0.94 0.05
N ILE A 56 2.28 0.21 0.18
CA ILE A 56 0.87 0.27 0.58
C ILE A 56 0.00 -0.49 -0.42
N LEU A 57 0.20 -0.26 -1.71
CA LEU A 57 -0.56 -0.93 -2.76
C LEU A 57 -0.35 -2.45 -2.70
N ALA A 58 0.89 -2.91 -2.65
CA ALA A 58 1.23 -4.33 -2.52
C ALA A 58 0.56 -4.96 -1.30
N TYR A 59 0.73 -4.37 -0.11
CA TYR A 59 0.14 -4.90 1.13
C TYR A 59 -1.39 -4.92 1.13
N CYS A 60 -2.04 -3.92 0.55
CA CYS A 60 -3.49 -3.81 0.56
C CYS A 60 -4.18 -4.63 -0.53
N LYS A 61 -3.48 -5.06 -1.60
CA LYS A 61 -4.04 -5.88 -2.71
C LYS A 61 -4.87 -7.07 -2.21
N PRO A 62 -4.40 -7.90 -1.25
CA PRO A 62 -5.13 -9.07 -0.74
C PRO A 62 -6.50 -8.79 -0.13
N PHE A 63 -6.75 -7.55 0.29
CA PHE A 63 -7.95 -7.13 1.02
C PHE A 63 -8.88 -6.25 0.19
N SER A 64 -8.54 -5.99 -1.08
CA SER A 64 -9.09 -4.84 -1.80
C SER A 64 -10.28 -5.12 -2.72
N GLY A 65 -10.85 -6.34 -2.76
CA GLY A 65 -12.17 -6.64 -3.35
C GLY A 65 -12.37 -6.27 -4.81
N ASN A 66 -11.33 -5.81 -5.51
CA ASN A 66 -11.45 -5.00 -6.71
C ASN A 66 -11.63 -5.81 -8.00
N ASP A 67 -11.85 -7.11 -7.90
CA ASP A 67 -11.99 -7.99 -9.06
C ASP A 67 -13.45 -8.06 -9.55
N SER A 68 -14.06 -6.90 -9.80
CA SER A 68 -15.42 -6.81 -10.34
C SER A 68 -15.49 -7.12 -11.84
N ARG A 69 -14.35 -7.17 -12.53
CA ARG A 69 -14.26 -7.29 -14.00
C ARG A 69 -13.87 -8.68 -14.51
N ASN A 70 -13.29 -9.56 -13.68
CA ASN A 70 -12.96 -10.91 -14.09
C ASN A 70 -14.15 -11.87 -13.92
N GLN A 71 -14.40 -12.71 -14.93
CA GLN A 71 -15.43 -13.75 -14.88
C GLN A 71 -15.16 -14.81 -13.80
N ILE A 72 -13.91 -14.95 -13.35
CA ILE A 72 -13.47 -15.84 -12.27
C ILE A 72 -12.89 -14.98 -11.14
N LYS A 73 -13.73 -14.67 -10.15
CA LYS A 73 -13.30 -13.91 -8.97
C LYS A 73 -12.41 -14.77 -8.08
N VAL A 74 -11.19 -14.29 -7.82
CA VAL A 74 -10.39 -14.77 -6.70
C VAL A 74 -10.92 -14.04 -5.45
N PRO A 75 -11.44 -14.75 -4.43
CA PRO A 75 -12.02 -14.11 -3.24
C PRO A 75 -10.95 -13.38 -2.45
N ASP A 76 -11.29 -12.33 -1.69
CA ASP A 76 -10.31 -11.65 -0.83
C ASP A 76 -9.71 -12.59 0.23
N LEU A 77 -8.53 -12.22 0.73
CA LEU A 77 -7.90 -12.96 1.80
C LEU A 77 -8.75 -12.85 3.08
N PRO A 78 -9.10 -13.98 3.73
CA PRO A 78 -9.92 -13.94 4.94
C PRO A 78 -9.27 -13.12 6.06
N THR A 79 -10.10 -12.36 6.79
CA THR A 79 -9.65 -11.53 7.93
C THR A 79 -9.02 -12.34 9.07
N THR A 80 -9.18 -13.66 9.07
CA THR A 80 -8.47 -14.57 9.98
C THR A 80 -6.95 -14.44 9.90
N VAL A 81 -6.41 -14.06 8.73
CA VAL A 81 -4.98 -13.78 8.57
C VAL A 81 -4.54 -12.59 9.44
N LEU A 82 -5.43 -11.67 9.78
CA LEU A 82 -5.12 -10.52 10.63
C LEU A 82 -5.02 -10.88 12.12
N LYS A 83 -5.41 -12.09 12.54
CA LYS A 83 -5.36 -12.52 13.95
C LYS A 83 -3.93 -12.60 14.51
N VAL A 84 -2.92 -12.68 13.65
CA VAL A 84 -1.51 -12.70 14.06
C VAL A 84 -0.97 -11.30 14.38
N LEU A 85 -1.75 -10.25 14.09
CA LEU A 85 -1.34 -8.87 14.31
C LEU A 85 -1.68 -8.41 15.73
N SER A 86 -0.76 -7.64 16.30
CA SER A 86 -0.97 -6.88 17.53
C SER A 86 -1.98 -5.73 17.33
N PRO A 87 -2.50 -5.12 18.42
CA PRO A 87 -3.42 -3.99 18.32
C PRO A 87 -2.86 -2.80 17.53
N ASP A 88 -1.57 -2.51 17.66
CA ASP A 88 -0.91 -1.41 16.94
C ASP A 88 -0.76 -1.71 15.45
N GLU A 89 -0.35 -2.94 15.12
CA GLU A 89 -0.29 -3.41 13.73
C GLU A 89 -1.68 -3.44 13.08
N LEU A 90 -2.73 -3.83 13.82
CA LEU A 90 -4.10 -3.81 13.33
C LEU A 90 -4.60 -2.38 13.10
N SER A 91 -4.19 -1.44 13.95
CA SER A 91 -4.50 -0.02 13.78
C SER A 91 -3.80 0.53 12.53
N LEU A 92 -2.53 0.19 12.33
CA LEU A 92 -1.78 0.53 11.12
C LEU A 92 -2.42 -0.11 9.88
N HIS A 93 -2.81 -1.39 9.92
CA HIS A 93 -3.53 -2.06 8.83
C HIS A 93 -4.75 -1.26 8.37
N LYS A 94 -5.62 -0.86 9.31
CA LYS A 94 -6.82 -0.07 9.00
C LYS A 94 -6.47 1.27 8.36
N PHE A 95 -5.44 1.93 8.87
CA PHE A 95 -4.93 3.19 8.31
C PHE A 95 -4.41 3.01 6.88
N LEU A 96 -3.66 1.93 6.58
CA LEU A 96 -3.13 1.66 5.25
C LEU A 96 -4.24 1.38 4.23
N ILE A 97 -5.31 0.67 4.63
CA ILE A 97 -6.49 0.46 3.78
C ILE A 97 -7.15 1.81 3.43
N GLN A 98 -7.26 2.73 4.39
CA GLN A 98 -7.77 4.08 4.14
C GLN A 98 -6.85 4.86 3.19
N LEU A 99 -5.54 4.80 3.40
CA LEU A 99 -4.55 5.44 2.52
C LEU A 99 -4.61 4.90 1.10
N ARG A 100 -4.71 3.57 0.92
CA ARG A 100 -4.85 2.97 -0.41
C ARG A 100 -6.12 3.46 -1.11
N ASN A 101 -7.23 3.55 -0.38
CA ASN A 101 -8.49 4.05 -0.95
C ASN A 101 -8.36 5.51 -1.35
N GLN A 102 -7.67 6.33 -0.57
CA GLN A 102 -7.29 7.68 -0.96
C GLN A 102 -6.42 7.67 -2.22
N LEU A 103 -5.31 6.93 -2.26
CA LEU A 103 -4.39 6.85 -3.40
C LEU A 103 -5.11 6.48 -4.72
N ILE A 104 -6.12 5.62 -4.66
CA ILE A 104 -6.86 5.15 -5.84
C ILE A 104 -8.08 6.02 -6.16
N ALA A 105 -8.77 6.58 -5.15
CA ALA A 105 -9.97 7.40 -5.34
C ALA A 105 -9.66 8.89 -5.56
N HIS A 106 -8.41 9.33 -5.46
CA HIS A 106 -8.00 10.74 -5.64
C HIS A 106 -7.85 11.18 -7.10
N SER A 107 -8.63 10.64 -8.06
CA SER A 107 -8.61 11.20 -9.42
C SER A 107 -9.28 12.58 -9.51
N ASP A 108 -10.34 12.89 -8.73
CA ASP A 108 -11.13 14.11 -8.99
C ASP A 108 -11.51 14.96 -7.76
N SER A 109 -11.66 14.41 -6.56
CA SER A 109 -12.23 15.16 -5.41
C SER A 109 -11.26 16.12 -4.70
N GLN A 110 -9.95 16.01 -4.91
CA GLN A 110 -8.94 16.92 -4.34
C GLN A 110 -8.62 18.13 -5.22
N ALA A 111 -9.27 18.30 -6.37
CA ALA A 111 -9.12 19.49 -7.21
C ALA A 111 -9.58 20.79 -6.52
N ILE A 112 -10.31 20.68 -5.40
CA ILE A 112 -10.90 21.80 -4.64
C ILE A 112 -9.86 22.55 -3.79
N GLU A 113 -8.75 21.90 -3.40
CA GLU A 113 -7.68 22.51 -2.56
C GLU A 113 -6.37 22.77 -3.32
N MET A 114 -6.47 23.14 -4.60
CA MET A 114 -5.29 23.43 -5.42
C MET A 114 -4.58 24.68 -4.91
N LYS A 115 -3.31 24.55 -4.50
CA LYS A 115 -2.47 25.69 -4.14
C LYS A 115 -1.85 26.30 -5.39
N PHE A 116 -1.47 27.57 -5.33
CA PHE A 116 -0.80 28.25 -6.44
C PHE A 116 0.51 28.87 -5.97
N ALA A 117 1.56 28.69 -6.75
CA ALA A 117 2.81 29.42 -6.62
C ALA A 117 2.84 30.54 -7.67
N ILE A 118 3.27 31.73 -7.28
CA ILE A 118 3.46 32.86 -8.20
C ILE A 118 4.95 32.92 -8.54
N HIS A 119 5.27 32.83 -9.81
CA HIS A 119 6.62 32.99 -10.33
C HIS A 119 6.69 34.30 -11.11
N THR A 120 7.64 35.16 -10.77
CA THR A 120 7.87 36.44 -11.46
C THR A 120 9.03 36.28 -12.45
N TYR A 121 8.79 36.64 -13.71
CA TYR A 121 9.77 36.62 -14.80
C TYR A 121 9.85 38.01 -15.43
N GLY A 122 10.72 38.87 -14.90
CA GLY A 122 10.74 40.28 -15.28
C GLY A 122 9.41 40.94 -14.96
N ASP A 123 8.73 41.46 -15.99
CA ASP A 123 7.42 42.14 -15.86
C ASP A 123 6.23 41.17 -15.90
N PHE A 124 6.45 39.88 -16.14
CA PHE A 124 5.38 38.89 -16.22
C PHE A 124 5.27 38.09 -14.93
N GLN A 125 4.04 37.75 -14.55
CA GLN A 125 3.75 36.82 -13.46
C GLN A 125 3.08 35.57 -14.02
N MET A 126 3.60 34.40 -13.64
CA MET A 126 3.02 33.10 -13.96
C MET A 126 2.45 32.49 -12.68
N LEU A 127 1.17 32.12 -12.74
CA LEU A 127 0.50 31.38 -11.68
C LEU A 127 0.64 29.88 -11.97
N GLN A 128 1.44 29.18 -11.17
CA GLN A 128 1.63 27.75 -11.33
C GLN A 128 0.75 26.99 -10.33
N PRO A 129 -0.14 26.09 -10.78
CA PRO A 129 -0.85 25.20 -9.88
C PRO A 129 0.14 24.23 -9.22
N VAL A 130 0.15 24.25 -7.90
CA VAL A 130 0.88 23.30 -7.06
C VAL A 130 -0.14 22.26 -6.61
N ARG A 131 -0.05 21.07 -7.22
CA ARG A 131 -0.82 19.92 -6.74
C ARG A 131 -0.42 19.62 -5.30
N ASN A 132 -1.39 19.49 -4.41
CA ASN A 132 -1.17 18.83 -3.12
C ASN A 132 -0.67 17.43 -3.44
N ARG A 133 0.61 17.17 -3.19
CA ARG A 133 1.12 15.82 -3.27
C ARG A 133 0.43 15.05 -2.14
N SER A 134 -0.53 14.18 -2.50
CA SER A 134 -1.12 13.18 -1.59
C SER A 134 -0.08 12.16 -1.09
N SER A 135 1.14 12.30 -1.58
CA SER A 135 2.31 11.46 -1.37
C SER A 135 2.82 11.64 0.07
N ARG A 136 2.25 10.85 1.00
CA ARG A 136 2.69 10.77 2.39
C ARG A 136 3.66 9.60 2.56
N CYS A 137 4.82 9.86 3.15
CA CYS A 137 5.70 8.81 3.65
C CYS A 137 5.18 8.33 5.02
N LEU A 138 5.34 7.05 5.33
CA LEU A 138 5.12 6.58 6.71
C LEU A 138 6.21 7.16 7.63
N SER A 139 5.95 7.26 8.93
CA SER A 139 7.02 7.56 9.90
C SER A 139 7.96 6.35 10.05
N PRO A 140 9.19 6.53 10.57
CA PRO A 140 10.08 5.41 10.87
C PRO A 140 9.44 4.35 11.78
N GLU A 141 8.69 4.77 12.80
CA GLU A 141 7.98 3.87 13.71
C GLU A 141 6.88 3.08 12.99
N GLN A 142 6.18 3.74 12.06
CA GLN A 142 5.19 3.08 11.21
C GLN A 142 5.83 2.08 10.25
N LEU A 143 7.06 2.33 9.77
CA LEU A 143 7.80 1.37 8.94
C LEU A 143 8.23 0.14 9.73
N ASP A 144 8.62 0.28 10.99
CA ASP A 144 8.95 -0.85 11.86
C ASP A 144 7.71 -1.74 12.10
N LEU A 145 6.57 -1.11 12.40
CA LEU A 145 5.30 -1.83 12.50
C LEU A 145 4.91 -2.49 11.17
N PHE A 146 5.14 -1.81 10.05
CA PHE A 146 4.83 -2.34 8.71
C PHE A 146 5.68 -3.56 8.37
N GLU A 147 6.98 -3.52 8.65
CA GLU A 147 7.90 -4.64 8.42
C GLU A 147 7.46 -5.88 9.21
N SER A 148 7.18 -5.71 10.51
CA SER A 148 6.65 -6.79 11.35
C SER A 148 5.33 -7.35 10.81
N MET A 149 4.39 -6.46 10.46
CA MET A 149 3.08 -6.84 9.94
C MET A 149 3.16 -7.61 8.62
N SER A 150 3.97 -7.15 7.66
CA SER A 150 4.14 -7.78 6.35
C SER A 150 4.76 -9.18 6.46
N LEU A 151 5.75 -9.36 7.34
CA LEU A 151 6.31 -10.68 7.64
C LEU A 151 5.27 -11.61 8.26
N LYS A 152 4.54 -11.15 9.28
CA LYS A 152 3.53 -11.96 9.96
C LYS A 152 2.41 -12.39 9.02
N THR A 153 1.91 -11.49 8.16
CA THR A 153 0.86 -11.83 7.20
C THR A 153 1.36 -12.75 6.08
N ALA A 154 2.62 -12.62 5.65
CA ALA A 154 3.25 -13.56 4.72
C ALA A 154 3.36 -14.96 5.34
N LEU A 155 3.91 -15.07 6.56
CA LEU A 155 4.01 -16.34 7.29
C LEU A 155 2.64 -16.96 7.52
N ALA A 156 1.63 -16.15 7.89
CA ALA A 156 0.26 -16.62 8.04
C ALA A 156 -0.28 -17.27 6.76
N CYS A 157 0.09 -16.76 5.57
CA CYS A 157 -0.28 -17.39 4.29
C CYS A 157 0.43 -18.73 4.08
N SER A 158 1.68 -18.88 4.54
CA SER A 158 2.46 -20.12 4.42
C SER A 158 1.87 -21.31 5.20
N TYR A 159 1.05 -21.05 6.23
CA TYR A 159 0.37 -22.12 6.98
C TYR A 159 -0.91 -22.63 6.29
N PHE A 160 -1.36 -21.99 5.21
CA PHE A 160 -2.53 -22.42 4.43
C PHE A 160 -2.16 -23.18 3.13
N THR A 161 -0.86 -23.35 2.85
CA THR A 161 -0.31 -24.10 1.71
C THR A 161 0.25 -25.43 2.16
#